data_AF-A0AAD6DSC1-F1
#
_entry.id   AF-A0AAD6DSC1-F1
#
_cell.length_a   1.000
_cell.length_b   1.000
_cell.length_c   1.000
_cell.angle_alpha   90.00
_cell.angle_beta   90.00
_cell.angle_gamma   90.00
#
_symmetry.space_group_name_H-M   'P 1'
#
loop_
_entity.id
_entity.type
_entity.pdbx_description
1 polymer ?
#
loop_
_entity_poly.entity_id
_entity_poly.type
_entity_poly.pdbx_seq_one_letter_code
_entity_poly.pdbx_strand_id
1 'polypeptide(L)'
;MARTILRLFALSAALGQDLANTTSQVCKDAYSPSINYDETLLKIVASMDPDFDPQYSDLQAICTTTCSEALSQYIEKINAACDKDGDLAGVSSGNKYIYQAPVATVGEVFQYKYGQSCPKSGSDYCYLTYPKSDDWATTDFQCSDKCAVKFFQNAHEQPGSAYFFSYFSLGNQSSYWEDTFAGGWETVIQCGDDGSDV
;
A
#
# COMPACT_ATOMS: atom_id res chain seq x y z
N MET A 1 16.51 -19.01 -15.00
CA MET A 1 15.77 -18.07 -14.14
C MET A 1 15.11 -17.04 -15.03
N ALA A 2 13.86 -17.28 -15.41
CA ALA A 2 13.08 -16.32 -16.16
C ALA A 2 12.74 -15.17 -15.22
N ARG A 3 13.36 -14.01 -15.44
CA ARG A 3 12.91 -12.76 -14.84
C ARG A 3 11.60 -12.41 -15.51
N THR A 4 10.48 -12.83 -14.93
CA THR A 4 9.16 -12.37 -15.35
C THR A 4 9.10 -10.89 -15.03
N ILE A 5 9.26 -10.09 -16.08
CA ILE A 5 9.15 -8.63 -16.02
C ILE A 5 7.68 -8.36 -15.77
N LEU A 6 7.38 -7.83 -14.59
CA LEU A 6 6.05 -7.53 -14.12
C LEU A 6 5.36 -6.54 -15.08
N ARG A 7 4.58 -7.10 -16.00
CA ARG A 7 3.79 -6.37 -16.99
C ARG A 7 2.39 -6.00 -16.49
N LEU A 8 2.13 -6.01 -15.18
CA LEU A 8 0.79 -5.67 -14.68
C LEU A 8 0.52 -4.16 -14.66
N PHE A 9 1.51 -3.33 -14.29
CA PHE A 9 1.44 -1.88 -14.54
C PHE A 9 1.68 -1.54 -16.02
N ALA A 10 2.39 -2.41 -16.75
CA ALA A 10 2.57 -2.25 -18.18
C ALA A 10 1.34 -2.64 -19.03
N LEU A 11 0.38 -3.39 -18.49
CA LEU A 11 -0.86 -3.69 -19.22
C LEU A 11 -1.80 -2.49 -19.17
N SER A 12 -1.87 -1.79 -18.04
CA SER A 12 -2.65 -0.57 -17.91
C SER A 12 -1.94 0.68 -18.45
N ALA A 13 -0.60 0.75 -18.36
CA ALA A 13 0.21 1.73 -19.08
C ALA A 13 0.19 1.51 -20.61
N ALA A 14 -0.01 0.28 -21.09
CA ALA A 14 -0.28 -0.01 -22.51
C ALA A 14 -1.73 0.30 -22.93
N LEU A 15 -2.66 0.43 -21.96
CA LEU A 15 -4.05 0.84 -22.20
C LEU A 15 -4.32 2.33 -21.95
N GLY A 16 -3.36 3.05 -21.35
CA GLY A 16 -3.42 4.51 -21.16
C GLY A 16 -4.56 5.00 -20.25
N GLN A 17 -5.12 4.14 -19.39
CA GLN A 17 -6.31 4.45 -18.59
C GLN A 17 -6.01 4.86 -17.15
N ASP A 18 -4.85 4.49 -16.60
CA ASP A 18 -4.53 4.77 -15.18
C ASP A 18 -4.02 6.18 -14.93
N LEU A 19 -3.50 6.86 -15.96
CA LEU A 19 -2.93 8.19 -15.88
C LEU A 19 -3.75 9.15 -16.73
N ALA A 20 -3.85 10.40 -16.30
CA ALA A 20 -4.51 11.44 -17.08
C ALA A 20 -3.79 11.66 -18.41
N ASN A 21 -4.54 12.12 -19.42
CA ASN A 21 -3.95 12.55 -20.68
C ASN A 21 -3.02 13.77 -20.49
N THR A 22 -3.26 14.59 -19.45
CA THR A 22 -2.45 15.73 -19.04
C THR A 22 -1.13 15.33 -18.38
N THR A 23 -0.99 14.06 -17.96
CA THR A 23 0.22 13.59 -17.30
C THR A 23 1.42 13.72 -18.25
N SER A 24 2.45 14.39 -17.75
CA SER A 24 3.67 14.72 -18.44
C SER A 24 4.45 13.47 -18.83
N GLN A 25 5.23 13.56 -19.91
CA GLN A 25 6.02 12.43 -20.37
C GLN A 25 7.08 12.00 -19.33
N VAL A 26 7.70 12.96 -18.65
CA VAL A 26 8.68 12.70 -17.59
C VAL A 26 8.06 11.88 -16.46
N CYS A 27 6.84 12.22 -16.03
CA CYS A 27 6.11 11.44 -15.03
C CYS A 27 5.76 10.03 -15.55
N LYS A 28 5.28 9.91 -16.79
CA LYS A 28 4.99 8.60 -17.42
C LYS A 28 6.23 7.71 -17.48
N ASP A 29 7.37 8.28 -17.82
CA ASP A 29 8.64 7.56 -17.92
C ASP A 29 9.16 7.10 -16.55
N ALA A 30 8.92 7.88 -15.49
CA ALA A 30 9.25 7.53 -14.11
C ALA A 30 8.28 6.51 -13.49
N TYR A 31 7.02 6.50 -13.92
CA TYR A 31 5.99 5.54 -13.49
C TYR A 31 6.15 4.16 -14.13
N SER A 32 6.58 4.13 -15.39
CA SER A 32 6.72 2.92 -16.23
C SER A 32 7.87 1.93 -15.92
N PRO A 33 8.95 2.25 -15.17
CA PRO A 33 10.04 1.31 -14.97
C PRO A 33 9.58 0.09 -14.16
N SER A 34 10.10 -1.07 -14.54
CA SER A 34 9.97 -2.28 -13.70
C SER A 34 10.70 -2.05 -12.38
N ILE A 35 9.97 -2.15 -11.27
CA ILE A 35 10.58 -2.16 -9.94
C ILE A 35 11.12 -3.57 -9.71
N ASN A 36 12.38 -3.66 -9.31
CA ASN A 36 13.02 -4.94 -9.04
C ASN A 36 12.67 -5.43 -7.62
N TYR A 37 11.40 -5.75 -7.40
CA TYR A 37 10.92 -6.44 -6.19
C TYR A 37 10.18 -7.73 -6.56
N ASP A 38 9.93 -8.57 -5.57
CA ASP A 38 9.18 -9.83 -5.73
C ASP A 38 7.71 -9.57 -6.09
N GLU A 39 7.18 -10.34 -7.06
CA GLU A 39 5.83 -10.15 -7.62
C GLU A 39 4.71 -10.22 -6.57
N THR A 40 4.99 -10.83 -5.42
CA THR A 40 4.08 -10.91 -4.28
C THR A 40 3.58 -9.54 -3.83
N LEU A 41 4.45 -8.51 -3.77
CA LEU A 41 4.01 -7.19 -3.30
C LEU A 41 2.97 -6.60 -4.24
N LEU A 42 3.17 -6.75 -5.55
CA LEU A 42 2.17 -6.35 -6.52
C LEU A 42 0.88 -7.12 -6.31
N LYS A 43 0.95 -8.44 -6.10
CA LYS A 43 -0.25 -9.24 -5.88
C LYS A 43 -0.97 -8.81 -4.59
N ILE A 44 -0.25 -8.45 -3.53
CA ILE A 44 -0.85 -7.89 -2.32
C ILE A 44 -1.53 -6.54 -2.58
N VAL A 45 -0.92 -5.69 -3.41
CA VAL A 45 -1.43 -4.34 -3.70
C VAL A 45 -2.63 -4.36 -4.64
N ALA A 46 -2.55 -5.16 -5.72
CA ALA A 46 -3.39 -5.02 -6.90
C ALA A 46 -3.99 -6.35 -7.40
N SER A 47 -3.76 -7.48 -6.71
CA SER A 47 -4.40 -8.74 -7.12
C SER A 47 -5.87 -8.71 -6.80
N MET A 48 -6.64 -9.11 -7.80
CA MET A 48 -8.05 -9.47 -7.68
C MET A 48 -8.27 -10.96 -7.71
N ASP A 49 -7.17 -11.71 -7.69
CA ASP A 49 -7.19 -13.16 -7.70
C ASP A 49 -7.77 -13.64 -6.36
N PRO A 50 -8.99 -14.19 -6.36
CA PRO A 50 -9.60 -14.72 -5.14
C PRO A 50 -8.84 -15.92 -4.59
N ASP A 51 -7.98 -16.55 -5.41
CA ASP A 51 -7.12 -17.67 -5.02
C ASP A 51 -5.74 -17.20 -4.54
N PHE A 52 -5.46 -15.90 -4.58
CA PHE A 52 -4.22 -15.35 -4.03
C PHE A 52 -4.31 -15.23 -2.51
N ASP A 53 -3.72 -16.21 -1.82
CA ASP A 53 -3.55 -16.21 -0.38
C ASP A 53 -2.05 -16.15 -0.03
N PRO A 54 -1.50 -14.97 0.31
CA PRO A 54 -0.11 -14.82 0.69
C PRO A 54 0.28 -15.76 1.83
N GLN A 55 1.39 -16.48 1.65
CA GLN A 55 1.96 -17.35 2.66
C GLN A 55 3.19 -16.70 3.31
N TYR A 56 3.66 -17.31 4.39
CA TYR A 56 4.86 -16.86 5.10
C TYR A 56 6.08 -16.68 4.19
N SER A 57 6.31 -17.60 3.25
CA SER A 57 7.42 -17.52 2.29
C SER A 57 7.32 -16.32 1.37
N ASP A 58 6.10 -15.95 0.98
CA ASP A 58 5.86 -14.81 0.10
C ASP A 58 6.19 -13.52 0.85
N LEU A 59 5.73 -13.39 2.10
CA LEU A 59 6.10 -12.27 2.96
C LEU A 59 7.60 -12.23 3.27
N GLN A 60 8.25 -13.38 3.44
CA GLN A 60 9.70 -13.43 3.60
C GLN A 60 10.47 -12.95 2.36
N ALA A 61 9.94 -13.23 1.17
CA ALA A 61 10.54 -12.78 -0.08
C ALA A 61 10.41 -11.26 -0.27
N ILE A 62 9.25 -10.68 0.09
CA ILE A 62 9.07 -9.22 -0.03
C ILE A 62 9.72 -8.46 1.12
N CYS A 63 9.72 -8.95 2.34
CA CYS A 63 10.16 -8.22 3.53
C CYS A 63 11.67 -8.24 3.72
N THR A 64 12.38 -7.75 2.71
CA THR A 64 13.84 -7.66 2.64
C THR A 64 14.26 -6.21 2.47
N THR A 65 15.46 -5.88 2.93
CA THR A 65 16.04 -4.54 2.73
C THR A 65 16.10 -4.16 1.26
N THR A 66 16.43 -5.11 0.38
CA THR A 66 16.48 -4.89 -1.08
C THR A 66 15.12 -4.47 -1.64
N CYS A 67 14.03 -5.10 -1.20
CA CYS A 67 12.68 -4.73 -1.63
C CYS A 67 12.29 -3.34 -1.09
N SER A 68 12.57 -3.07 0.18
CA SER A 68 12.33 -1.75 0.79
C SER A 68 13.09 -0.64 0.06
N GLU A 69 14.37 -0.85 -0.26
CA GLU A 69 15.20 0.13 -0.96
C GLU A 69 14.74 0.33 -2.41
N ALA A 70 14.39 -0.75 -3.12
CA ALA A 70 13.87 -0.67 -4.48
C ALA A 70 12.54 0.12 -4.52
N LEU A 71 11.67 -0.10 -3.53
CA LEU A 71 10.42 0.64 -3.39
C LEU A 71 10.65 2.11 -3.07
N SER A 72 11.52 2.43 -2.10
CA SER A 72 11.85 3.83 -1.77
C SER A 72 12.44 4.57 -2.99
N GLN A 73 13.35 3.94 -3.73
CA GLN A 73 13.91 4.53 -4.95
C GLN A 73 12.87 4.74 -6.04
N TYR A 74 11.87 3.86 -6.16
CA TYR A 74 10.78 4.04 -7.10
C TYR A 74 9.90 5.24 -6.72
N ILE A 75 9.51 5.33 -5.44
CA ILE A 75 8.70 6.44 -4.92
C ILE A 75 9.43 7.76 -5.08
N GLU A 76 10.72 7.82 -4.74
CA GLU A 76 11.55 9.02 -4.91
C GLU A 76 11.58 9.50 -6.37
N LYS A 77 11.74 8.56 -7.32
CA LYS A 77 11.72 8.88 -8.77
C LYS A 77 10.37 9.42 -9.22
N ILE A 78 9.27 8.83 -8.76
CA ILE A 78 7.94 9.33 -9.09
C ILE A 78 7.74 10.73 -8.51
N ASN A 79 8.04 10.92 -7.23
CA ASN A 79 7.88 12.22 -6.56
C ASN A 79 8.70 13.31 -7.24
N ALA A 80 9.92 13.00 -7.70
CA ALA A 80 10.76 13.93 -8.43
C ALA A 80 10.28 14.23 -9.86
N ALA A 81 9.53 13.32 -10.48
CA ALA A 81 9.14 13.40 -11.90
C ALA A 81 7.69 13.84 -12.12
N CYS A 82 6.82 13.64 -11.12
CA CYS A 82 5.38 13.82 -11.17
C CYS A 82 4.91 14.98 -10.27
N ASP A 83 5.57 16.13 -10.38
CA ASP A 83 5.36 17.30 -9.53
C ASP A 83 4.39 18.34 -10.12
N LYS A 84 3.81 18.07 -11.29
CA LYS A 84 2.93 19.00 -12.00
C LYS A 84 1.46 18.74 -11.67
N ASP A 85 0.66 19.80 -11.62
CA ASP A 85 -0.79 19.73 -11.37
C ASP A 85 -1.55 18.80 -12.34
N GLY A 86 -1.01 18.54 -13.53
CA GLY A 86 -1.58 17.65 -14.54
C GLY A 86 -1.15 16.18 -14.41
N ASP A 87 -0.21 15.86 -13.52
CA ASP A 87 0.31 14.50 -13.30
C ASP A 87 -0.60 13.74 -12.35
N LEU A 88 -1.71 13.25 -12.91
CA LEU A 88 -2.79 12.63 -12.15
C LEU A 88 -2.95 11.15 -12.49
N ALA A 89 -3.24 10.35 -11.47
CA ALA A 89 -3.70 8.98 -11.54
C ALA A 89 -5.24 8.92 -11.43
N GLY A 90 -5.81 7.91 -12.08
CA GLY A 90 -7.23 7.64 -12.12
C GLY A 90 -7.72 7.03 -10.81
N VAL A 91 -8.73 7.66 -10.21
CA VAL A 91 -9.50 7.15 -9.09
C VAL A 91 -10.85 6.65 -9.59
N SER A 92 -11.21 5.43 -9.24
CA SER A 92 -12.53 4.85 -9.46
C SER A 92 -13.58 5.59 -8.62
N SER A 93 -14.63 6.05 -9.29
CA SER A 93 -15.81 6.65 -8.68
C SER A 93 -17.05 6.03 -9.33
N GLY A 94 -17.59 4.99 -8.69
CA GLY A 94 -18.59 4.12 -9.31
C GLY A 94 -18.02 3.47 -10.58
N ASN A 95 -18.71 3.66 -11.71
CA ASN A 95 -18.28 3.13 -13.02
C ASN A 95 -17.40 4.10 -13.83
N LYS A 96 -16.85 5.15 -13.20
CA LYS A 96 -16.07 6.19 -13.89
C LYS A 96 -14.66 6.29 -13.31
N TYR A 97 -13.71 6.65 -14.18
CA TYR A 97 -12.38 7.11 -13.79
C TYR A 97 -12.39 8.62 -13.65
N ILE A 98 -12.01 9.11 -12.47
CA ILE A 98 -11.78 10.52 -12.20
C ILE A 98 -10.29 10.68 -11.92
N TYR A 99 -9.59 11.42 -12.78
CA TYR A 99 -8.18 11.73 -12.58
C TYR A 99 -8.05 12.85 -11.56
N GLN A 100 -7.73 12.49 -10.32
CA GLN A 100 -7.70 13.45 -9.20
C GLN A 100 -6.60 13.17 -8.17
N ALA A 101 -6.09 11.94 -8.10
CA ALA A 101 -4.98 11.62 -7.21
C ALA A 101 -3.67 11.99 -7.91
N PRO A 102 -2.68 12.59 -7.23
CA PRO A 102 -1.33 12.71 -7.76
C PRO A 102 -0.78 11.32 -8.13
N VAL A 103 0.04 11.22 -9.19
CA VAL A 103 0.67 9.93 -9.55
C VAL A 103 1.53 9.36 -8.41
N ALA A 104 2.13 10.24 -7.59
CA ALA A 104 2.83 9.91 -6.36
C ALA A 104 2.04 8.97 -5.43
N THR A 105 0.72 9.12 -5.37
CA THR A 105 -0.15 8.30 -4.51
C THR A 105 -0.08 6.82 -4.84
N VAL A 106 0.20 6.43 -6.09
CA VAL A 106 0.40 5.01 -6.43
C VAL A 106 1.58 4.45 -5.64
N GLY A 107 2.70 5.16 -5.60
CA GLY A 107 3.88 4.76 -4.82
C GLY A 107 3.60 4.68 -3.32
N GLU A 108 2.81 5.62 -2.79
CA GLU A 108 2.41 5.63 -1.38
C GLU A 108 1.56 4.40 -1.02
N VAL A 109 0.67 3.94 -1.89
CA VAL A 109 -0.11 2.70 -1.67
C VAL A 109 0.80 1.48 -1.60
N PHE A 110 1.81 1.40 -2.48
CA PHE A 110 2.80 0.34 -2.41
C PHE A 110 3.58 0.37 -1.09
N GLN A 111 3.98 1.57 -0.66
CA GLN A 111 4.66 1.75 0.63
C GLN A 111 3.79 1.28 1.79
N TYR A 112 2.52 1.68 1.79
CA TYR A 112 1.57 1.31 2.81
C TYR A 112 1.37 -0.20 2.88
N LYS A 113 1.20 -0.87 1.73
CA LYS A 113 1.03 -2.32 1.66
C LYS A 113 2.30 -3.08 2.04
N TYR A 114 3.47 -2.59 1.68
CA TYR A 114 4.74 -3.13 2.17
C TYR A 114 4.83 -3.01 3.70
N GLY A 115 4.55 -1.83 4.24
CA GLY A 115 4.53 -1.55 5.68
C GLY A 115 3.45 -2.31 6.44
N GLN A 116 2.35 -2.70 5.78
CA GLN A 116 1.31 -3.56 6.34
C GLN A 116 1.75 -5.03 6.36
N SER A 117 2.54 -5.45 5.37
CA SER A 117 2.91 -6.85 5.14
C SER A 117 4.05 -7.34 6.04
N CYS A 118 5.02 -6.47 6.29
CA CYS A 118 6.29 -6.83 6.92
C CYS A 118 6.39 -6.77 8.45
N PRO A 119 5.51 -6.12 9.21
CA PRO A 119 5.62 -6.12 10.66
C PRO A 119 5.39 -7.53 11.22
N LYS A 120 6.23 -7.92 12.18
CA LYS A 120 6.12 -9.19 12.90
C LYS A 120 5.72 -9.01 14.36
N SER A 121 5.07 -10.04 14.91
CA SER A 121 4.94 -10.27 16.35
C SER A 121 5.51 -11.65 16.66
N GLY A 122 6.61 -11.72 17.42
CA GLY A 122 7.40 -12.95 17.54
C GLY A 122 8.00 -13.37 16.19
N SER A 123 7.74 -14.61 15.76
CA SER A 123 8.20 -15.14 14.46
C SER A 123 7.29 -14.79 13.29
N ASP A 124 6.03 -14.44 13.56
CA ASP A 124 4.96 -14.43 12.57
C ASP A 124 4.70 -13.02 12.04
N TYR A 125 4.31 -12.95 10.76
CA TYR A 125 3.91 -11.69 10.13
C TYR A 125 2.48 -11.33 10.52
N CYS A 126 2.29 -10.10 11.00
CA CYS A 126 0.99 -9.59 11.42
C CYS A 126 -0.05 -9.59 10.29
N TYR A 127 0.41 -9.48 9.04
CA TYR A 127 -0.43 -9.55 7.84
C TYR A 127 -1.19 -10.89 7.71
N LEU A 128 -0.63 -11.98 8.23
CA LEU A 128 -1.24 -13.31 8.15
C LEU A 128 -2.22 -13.59 9.30
N THR A 129 -2.16 -12.81 10.37
CA THR A 129 -2.91 -13.07 11.60
C THR A 129 -4.00 -12.04 11.85
N TYR A 130 -3.66 -10.76 11.88
CA TYR A 130 -4.58 -9.71 12.34
C TYR A 130 -5.69 -9.38 11.34
N PRO A 131 -5.44 -9.17 10.02
CA PRO A 131 -6.51 -8.92 9.06
C PRO A 131 -7.51 -10.09 8.91
N LYS A 132 -7.15 -11.29 9.40
CA LYS A 132 -7.97 -12.50 9.34
C LYS A 132 -8.61 -12.86 10.69
N SER A 133 -8.34 -12.12 11.76
CA SER A 133 -8.95 -12.39 13.06
C SER A 133 -10.37 -11.84 13.13
N ASP A 134 -11.17 -12.39 14.06
CA ASP A 134 -12.51 -11.87 14.33
C ASP A 134 -12.47 -10.44 14.91
N ASP A 135 -11.34 -10.08 15.52
CA ASP A 135 -11.08 -8.78 16.12
C ASP A 135 -10.45 -7.77 15.13
N TRP A 136 -10.38 -8.12 13.84
CA TRP A 136 -9.83 -7.18 12.85
C TRP A 136 -10.61 -5.87 12.88
N ALA A 137 -9.90 -4.74 12.78
CA ALA A 137 -10.49 -3.40 12.85
C ALA A 137 -11.20 -3.05 14.18
N THR A 138 -11.10 -3.88 15.23
CA THR A 138 -11.47 -3.42 16.58
C THR A 138 -10.58 -2.25 16.98
N THR A 139 -11.18 -1.22 17.58
CA THR A 139 -10.46 0.02 17.93
C THR A 139 -10.00 0.02 19.38
N ASP A 140 -10.55 -0.84 20.23
CA ASP A 140 -10.29 -0.95 21.68
C ASP A 140 -9.39 -2.15 22.04
N PHE A 141 -8.45 -2.48 21.15
CA PHE A 141 -7.50 -3.58 21.33
C PHE A 141 -6.55 -3.36 22.52
N GLN A 142 -6.07 -4.46 23.09
CA GLN A 142 -5.07 -4.40 24.17
C GLN A 142 -3.69 -4.02 23.63
N CYS A 143 -2.92 -3.22 24.38
CA CYS A 143 -1.56 -2.80 23.99
C CYS A 143 -0.53 -3.94 23.88
N SER A 144 -0.86 -5.12 24.42
CA SER A 144 -0.12 -6.36 24.20
C SER A 144 -0.32 -6.94 22.81
N ASP A 145 -1.40 -6.59 22.10
CA ASP A 145 -1.58 -6.92 20.69
C ASP A 145 -0.70 -6.05 19.80
N LYS A 146 0.54 -6.50 19.64
CA LYS A 146 1.52 -5.80 18.81
C LYS A 146 1.12 -5.74 17.34
N CYS A 147 0.27 -6.65 16.86
CA CYS A 147 -0.16 -6.63 15.47
C CYS A 147 -1.24 -5.58 15.22
N ALA A 148 -2.20 -5.44 16.14
CA ALA A 148 -3.17 -4.34 16.10
C ALA A 148 -2.47 -2.97 16.17
N VAL A 149 -1.54 -2.80 17.14
CA VAL A 149 -0.75 -1.55 17.27
C VAL A 149 -0.05 -1.21 15.95
N LYS A 150 0.68 -2.18 15.37
CA LYS A 150 1.42 -1.98 14.11
C LYS A 150 0.50 -1.71 12.92
N PHE A 151 -0.67 -2.34 12.87
CA PHE A 151 -1.65 -2.11 11.81
C PHE A 151 -2.15 -0.66 11.80
N PHE A 152 -2.60 -0.16 12.95
CA PHE A 152 -3.11 1.21 13.07
C PHE A 152 -2.01 2.26 12.97
N GLN A 153 -0.83 2.01 13.56
CA GLN A 153 0.33 2.89 13.39
C GLN A 153 0.74 3.02 11.92
N ASN A 154 0.82 1.89 11.19
CA ASN A 154 1.17 1.90 9.78
C ASN A 154 0.14 2.62 8.91
N ALA A 155 -1.15 2.50 9.24
CA ALA A 155 -2.20 3.26 8.56
C ALA A 155 -2.11 4.76 8.85
N HIS A 156 -1.66 5.16 10.05
CA HIS A 156 -1.53 6.56 10.42
C HIS A 156 -0.33 7.25 9.79
N GLU A 157 0.82 6.58 9.83
CA GLU A 157 2.08 7.16 9.39
C GLU A 157 2.22 7.22 7.87
N GLN A 158 1.39 6.48 7.12
CA GLN A 158 1.53 6.35 5.68
C GLN A 158 0.34 6.92 4.91
N PRO A 159 0.53 7.97 4.10
CA PRO A 159 -0.57 8.63 3.37
C PRO A 159 -1.28 7.71 2.37
N GLY A 160 -0.59 6.68 1.86
CA GLY A 160 -1.16 5.68 0.98
C GLY A 160 -2.29 4.86 1.62
N SER A 161 -2.44 4.88 2.95
CA SER A 161 -3.52 4.19 3.65
C SER A 161 -4.91 4.75 3.32
N ALA A 162 -5.00 5.99 2.84
CA ALA A 162 -6.24 6.63 2.38
C ALA A 162 -6.77 6.05 1.06
N TYR A 163 -6.00 5.18 0.41
CA TYR A 163 -6.34 4.59 -0.88
C TYR A 163 -6.19 3.07 -0.90
N PHE A 164 -6.85 2.45 -1.86
CA PHE A 164 -6.68 1.03 -2.19
C PHE A 164 -6.80 0.83 -3.71
N PHE A 165 -6.37 -0.32 -4.23
CA PHE A 165 -6.66 -0.68 -5.62
C PHE A 165 -7.91 -1.56 -5.73
N SER A 166 -8.80 -1.21 -6.65
CA SER A 166 -10.00 -1.96 -7.04
C SER A 166 -10.00 -2.12 -8.56
N TYR A 167 -9.99 -3.36 -9.08
CA TYR A 167 -10.01 -3.62 -10.54
C TYR A 167 -9.04 -2.71 -11.31
N PHE A 168 -7.77 -2.68 -10.88
CA PHE A 168 -6.67 -1.89 -11.44
C PHE A 168 -6.78 -0.36 -11.31
N SER A 169 -7.74 0.12 -10.54
CA SER A 169 -8.02 1.55 -10.36
C SER A 169 -7.76 1.94 -8.92
N LEU A 170 -7.21 3.13 -8.69
CA LEU A 170 -7.12 3.66 -7.33
C LEU A 170 -8.54 3.91 -6.80
N GLY A 171 -8.80 3.71 -5.52
CA GLY A 171 -10.07 3.98 -4.86
C GLY A 171 -9.81 4.70 -3.55
N ASN A 172 -10.69 5.62 -3.17
CA ASN A 172 -10.65 6.21 -1.84
C ASN A 172 -11.19 5.20 -0.84
N GLN A 173 -10.60 5.17 0.34
CA GLN A 173 -11.17 4.42 1.45
C GLN A 173 -12.58 4.92 1.82
N SER A 174 -13.32 4.06 2.50
CA SER A 174 -14.67 4.38 2.97
C SER A 174 -14.63 5.24 4.25
N SER A 175 -15.71 5.95 4.56
CA SER A 175 -15.83 6.65 5.85
C SER A 175 -15.74 5.68 7.05
N TYR A 176 -16.24 4.45 6.89
CA TYR A 176 -16.07 3.39 7.89
C TYR A 176 -14.58 3.12 8.17
N TRP A 177 -13.76 3.06 7.12
CA TRP A 177 -12.32 2.89 7.27
C TRP A 177 -11.69 4.08 7.99
N GLU A 178 -12.05 5.31 7.62
CA GLU A 178 -11.56 6.53 8.27
C GLU A 178 -11.89 6.55 9.77
N ASP A 179 -13.14 6.26 10.14
CA ASP A 179 -13.60 6.22 11.54
C ASP A 179 -12.89 5.11 12.34
N THR A 180 -12.80 3.91 11.75
CA THR A 180 -12.09 2.75 12.34
C THR A 180 -10.63 3.09 12.59
N PHE A 181 -9.99 3.68 11.58
CA PHE A 181 -8.59 4.06 11.64
C PHE A 181 -8.35 5.13 12.72
N ALA A 182 -9.19 6.18 12.77
CA ALA A 182 -9.10 7.23 13.78
C ALA A 182 -9.24 6.66 15.20
N GLY A 183 -10.26 5.81 15.45
CA GLY A 183 -10.47 5.19 16.75
C GLY A 183 -9.33 4.26 17.15
N GLY A 184 -8.81 3.44 16.22
CA GLY A 184 -7.67 2.58 16.52
C GLY A 184 -6.38 3.35 16.78
N TRP A 185 -6.18 4.50 16.12
CA TRP A 185 -5.04 5.38 16.39
C TRP A 185 -5.08 6.01 17.79
N GLU A 186 -6.27 6.39 18.29
CA GLU A 186 -6.43 6.85 19.67
C GLU A 186 -5.93 5.80 20.68
N THR A 187 -6.23 4.52 20.44
CA THR A 187 -5.73 3.42 21.28
C THR A 187 -4.22 3.23 21.12
N VAL A 188 -3.65 3.38 19.93
CA VAL A 188 -2.18 3.36 19.75
C VAL A 188 -1.50 4.45 20.59
N ILE A 189 -2.07 5.66 20.62
CA ILE A 189 -1.55 6.76 21.47
C ILE A 189 -1.57 6.34 22.94
N GLN A 190 -2.69 5.81 23.43
CA GLN A 190 -2.80 5.34 24.82
C GLN A 190 -1.76 4.25 25.14
N CYS A 191 -1.50 3.33 24.21
CA CYS A 191 -0.46 2.33 24.37
C CYS A 191 0.97 2.88 24.43
N GLY A 192 1.20 4.09 23.88
CA GLY A 192 2.46 4.82 23.99
C GLY A 192 2.55 5.67 25.26
N ASP A 193 1.44 6.25 25.70
CA ASP A 193 1.35 7.09 26.90
C ASP A 193 1.35 6.27 28.21
N ASP A 194 0.82 5.05 28.19
CA ASP A 194 0.88 4.09 29.31
C ASP A 194 2.18 3.25 29.31
N GLY A 195 3.10 3.55 28.39
CA GLY A 195 4.31 2.77 28.09
C GLY A 195 5.64 3.48 28.40
N SER A 196 5.65 4.45 29.31
CA SER A 196 6.89 4.89 29.94
C SER A 196 7.37 3.80 30.92
N ASP A 197 8.10 2.82 30.41
CA ASP A 197 9.10 2.09 31.18
C ASP A 197 10.48 2.32 30.55
N VAL A 198 11.32 2.96 31.39
CA VAL A 198 12.79 2.95 31.45
C VAL A 198 13.51 1.78 30.80
#